data_AF-A0A955L079-F1
#
_entry.id   AF-A0A955L079-F1
#
_cell.length_a   1.000
_cell.length_b   1.000
_cell.length_c   1.000
_cell.angle_alpha   90.00
_cell.angle_beta   90.00
_cell.angle_gamma   90.00
#
_symmetry.space_group_name_H-M   'P 1'
#
loop_
_entity.id
_entity.type
_entity.pdbx_description
1 polymer ?
#
loop_
_entity_poly.entity_id
_entity_poly.type
_entity_poly.pdbx_seq_one_letter_code
_entity_poly.pdbx_strand_id
1 'polypeptide(L)'
;LDEEGNPIEPSASSLVLAELPSYINLYEKMEPDILEIFDELSKIDTKYVPNVAGYNLRDSVASFQSFAKDYPKISSQSIEFLKFMPELVGSNDGPTDYLIILQNESEMRASGGLLTAFGHMELENGEFNGDISFSDMWNLENFVSYTLGVDTGNRNIYGQRYLMNNGCGSDYLRAQDSGIYPDLYWTMNKFRDYYDVANKYDKEDFPDYDHI
;
A
#
# COMPACT_ATOMS: atom_id res chain seq x y z
N LEU A 1 6.41 17.59 23.21
CA LEU A 1 7.16 17.30 24.45
C LEU A 1 6.69 15.94 24.91
N ASP A 2 7.54 15.09 25.48
CA ASP A 2 7.09 13.84 26.11
C ASP A 2 6.18 14.13 27.32
N GLU A 3 5.64 13.10 27.96
CA GLU A 3 4.82 13.22 29.18
C GLU A 3 5.54 13.94 30.34
N GLU A 4 6.86 14.11 30.22
CA GLU A 4 7.75 14.75 31.19
C GLU A 4 8.16 16.17 30.80
N GLY A 5 7.67 16.69 29.67
CA GLY A 5 7.93 18.06 29.23
C GLY A 5 9.27 18.25 28.51
N ASN A 6 9.95 17.18 28.09
CA ASN A 6 11.18 17.23 27.31
C ASN A 6 10.90 17.32 25.80
N PRO A 7 11.76 17.97 25.00
CA PRO A 7 11.69 17.88 23.54
C PRO A 7 11.72 16.41 23.11
N ILE A 8 10.75 15.99 22.30
CA ILE A 8 10.77 14.65 21.71
C ILE A 8 11.95 14.64 20.75
N GLU A 9 12.96 13.80 21.02
CA GLU A 9 14.08 13.67 20.09
C GLU A 9 13.56 13.07 18.77
N PRO A 10 13.96 13.62 17.62
CA PRO A 10 13.55 13.09 16.33
C PRO A 10 14.07 11.66 16.20
N SER A 11 13.21 10.76 15.77
CA SER A 11 13.58 9.36 15.62
C SER A 11 14.55 9.16 14.47
N ALA A 12 15.23 8.01 14.46
CA ALA A 12 16.14 7.66 13.38
C ALA A 12 15.41 7.67 12.02
N SER A 13 14.15 7.25 12.00
CA SER A 13 13.30 7.24 10.79
C SER A 13 13.03 8.65 10.30
N SER A 14 12.63 9.57 11.18
CA SER A 14 12.34 10.96 10.81
C SER A 14 13.57 11.69 10.27
N LEU A 15 14.76 11.41 10.84
CA LEU A 15 16.03 11.98 10.37
C LEU A 15 16.41 11.48 8.97
N VAL A 16 16.21 10.19 8.69
CA VAL A 16 16.48 9.62 7.36
C VAL A 16 15.53 10.20 6.32
N LEU A 17 14.25 10.35 6.65
CA LEU A 17 13.24 10.90 5.76
C LEU A 17 13.49 12.37 5.42
N ALA A 18 13.96 13.16 6.39
CA ALA A 18 14.35 14.56 6.16
C ALA A 18 15.49 14.70 5.14
N GLU A 19 16.43 13.76 5.12
CA GLU A 19 17.57 13.77 4.20
C GLU A 19 17.29 13.05 2.86
N LEU A 20 16.18 12.30 2.76
CA LEU A 20 15.84 11.52 1.58
C LEU A 20 15.84 12.35 0.26
N PRO A 21 15.28 13.57 0.21
CA PRO A 21 15.34 14.40 -1.01
C PRO A 21 16.78 14.75 -1.42
N SER A 22 17.68 14.94 -0.45
CA SER A 22 19.10 15.20 -0.72
C SER A 22 19.77 13.98 -1.39
N TYR A 23 19.49 12.79 -0.88
CA TYR A 23 19.98 11.54 -1.47
C TYR A 23 19.43 11.27 -2.87
N ILE A 24 18.14 11.51 -3.10
CA ILE A 24 17.52 11.39 -4.44
C ILE A 24 18.20 12.35 -5.42
N ASN A 25 18.36 13.63 -5.04
CA ASN A 25 19.01 14.63 -5.88
C ASN A 25 20.47 14.29 -6.20
N LEU A 26 21.21 13.72 -5.24
CA LEU A 26 22.57 13.25 -5.46
C LEU A 26 22.59 12.08 -6.45
N TYR A 27 21.68 11.12 -6.27
CA TYR A 27 21.56 9.98 -7.15
C TYR A 27 21.24 10.39 -8.59
N GLU A 28 20.25 11.26 -8.80
CA GLU A 28 19.86 11.74 -10.14
C GLU A 28 21.01 12.45 -10.87
N LYS A 29 21.94 13.08 -10.13
CA LYS A 29 23.15 13.68 -10.71
C LYS A 29 24.20 12.64 -11.12
N MET A 30 24.29 11.54 -10.37
CA MET A 30 25.28 10.48 -10.60
C MET A 30 24.80 9.40 -11.58
N GLU A 31 23.49 9.25 -11.74
CA GLU A 31 22.89 8.22 -12.59
C GLU A 31 23.44 8.21 -14.03
N PRO A 32 23.60 9.35 -14.73
CA PRO A 32 24.14 9.36 -16.08
C PRO A 32 25.55 8.74 -16.17
N ASP A 33 26.42 9.06 -15.20
CA ASP A 33 27.79 8.54 -15.15
C ASP A 33 27.80 7.02 -14.89
N ILE A 34 26.89 6.55 -14.02
CA ILE A 34 26.73 5.11 -13.75
C ILE A 34 26.26 4.38 -15.01
N LEU A 35 25.30 4.96 -15.74
CA LEU A 35 24.80 4.41 -17.00
C LEU A 35 25.88 4.35 -18.08
N GLU A 36 26.74 5.36 -18.17
CA GLU A 36 27.89 5.36 -19.09
C GLU A 36 28.88 4.23 -18.75
N ILE A 37 29.23 4.08 -17.48
CA ILE A 37 30.10 2.97 -17.01
C ILE A 37 29.48 1.61 -17.38
N PHE A 38 28.17 1.46 -17.18
CA PHE A 38 27.46 0.23 -17.52
C PHE A 38 27.44 -0.02 -19.03
N ASP A 39 27.25 1.00 -19.86
CA ASP A 39 27.34 0.88 -21.32
C ASP A 39 28.75 0.47 -21.78
N GLU A 40 29.80 1.07 -21.22
CA GLU A 40 31.19 0.69 -21.53
C GLU A 40 31.50 -0.77 -21.15
N LEU A 41 31.13 -1.17 -19.93
CA LEU A 41 31.37 -2.52 -19.44
C LEU A 41 30.50 -3.56 -20.16
N SER A 42 29.33 -3.17 -20.69
CA SER A 42 28.48 -4.04 -21.50
C SER A 42 29.12 -4.46 -22.83
N LYS A 43 30.09 -3.67 -23.33
CA LYS A 43 30.83 -3.94 -24.58
C LYS A 43 31.93 -4.98 -24.41
N ILE A 44 32.25 -5.41 -23.18
CA ILE A 44 33.26 -6.43 -22.92
C ILE A 44 32.79 -7.77 -23.53
N ASP A 45 33.57 -8.30 -24.46
CA ASP A 45 33.29 -9.63 -25.00
C ASP A 45 33.76 -10.72 -24.00
N THR A 46 32.78 -11.37 -23.39
CA THR A 46 32.94 -12.46 -22.41
C THR A 46 33.79 -13.63 -22.94
N LYS A 47 33.91 -13.78 -24.26
CA LYS A 47 34.77 -14.79 -24.89
C LYS A 47 36.24 -14.59 -24.58
N TYR A 48 36.70 -13.35 -24.47
CA TYR A 48 38.11 -13.00 -24.24
C TYR A 48 38.47 -12.82 -22.76
N VAL A 49 37.51 -12.99 -21.85
CA VAL A 49 37.75 -12.92 -20.40
C VAL A 49 38.44 -14.22 -19.94
N PRO A 50 39.69 -14.16 -19.44
CA PRO A 50 40.41 -15.34 -18.99
C PRO A 50 40.01 -15.73 -17.56
N ASN A 51 40.19 -17.01 -17.22
CA ASN A 51 40.16 -17.44 -15.82
C ASN A 51 41.46 -17.00 -15.15
N VAL A 52 41.36 -16.29 -14.03
CA VAL A 52 42.52 -15.82 -13.25
C VAL A 52 42.48 -16.47 -11.88
N ALA A 53 43.59 -17.09 -11.48
CA ALA A 53 43.76 -17.70 -10.14
C ALA A 53 42.63 -18.66 -9.71
N GLY A 54 42.01 -19.38 -10.66
CA GLY A 54 40.92 -20.33 -10.39
C GLY A 54 39.52 -19.72 -10.33
N TYR A 55 39.38 -18.39 -10.48
CA TYR A 55 38.08 -17.71 -10.55
C TYR A 55 37.54 -17.72 -11.98
N ASN A 56 36.26 -18.08 -12.12
CA ASN A 56 35.52 -17.96 -13.38
C ASN A 56 35.00 -16.53 -13.57
N LEU A 57 35.89 -15.65 -14.03
CA LEU A 57 35.57 -14.24 -14.27
C LEU A 57 34.56 -14.05 -15.40
N ARG A 58 34.43 -15.03 -16.31
CA ARG A 58 33.46 -14.95 -17.41
C ARG A 58 32.03 -14.90 -16.88
N ASP A 59 31.70 -15.76 -15.92
CA ASP A 59 30.36 -15.82 -15.33
C ASP A 59 30.06 -14.51 -14.58
N SER A 60 31.04 -13.96 -13.85
CA SER A 60 30.91 -12.68 -13.16
C SER A 60 30.65 -11.52 -14.14
N VAL A 61 31.36 -11.46 -15.27
CA VAL A 61 31.13 -10.46 -16.30
C VAL A 61 29.75 -10.65 -16.94
N ALA A 62 29.34 -11.89 -17.23
CA ALA A 62 28.03 -12.17 -17.79
C ALA A 62 26.88 -11.76 -16.84
N SER A 63 26.99 -12.07 -15.54
CA SER A 63 26.02 -11.64 -14.53
C SER A 63 25.96 -10.12 -14.40
N PHE A 64 27.13 -9.46 -14.40
CA PHE A 64 27.20 -8.00 -14.38
C PHE A 64 26.53 -7.38 -15.61
N GLN A 65 26.78 -7.92 -16.80
CA GLN A 65 26.16 -7.45 -18.04
C GLN A 65 24.65 -7.64 -18.05
N SER A 66 24.14 -8.72 -17.43
CA SER A 66 22.71 -8.90 -17.25
C SER A 66 22.13 -7.83 -16.32
N PHE A 67 22.78 -7.60 -15.17
CA PHE A 67 22.35 -6.57 -14.23
C PHE A 67 22.38 -5.16 -14.86
N ALA A 68 23.45 -4.83 -15.57
CA ALA A 68 23.62 -3.56 -16.26
C ALA A 68 22.49 -3.27 -17.28
N LYS A 69 21.95 -4.31 -17.93
CA LYS A 69 20.79 -4.17 -18.84
C LYS A 69 19.51 -3.84 -18.11
N ASP A 70 19.29 -4.44 -16.94
CA ASP A 70 18.07 -4.25 -16.15
C ASP A 70 18.13 -3.00 -15.26
N TYR A 71 19.35 -2.50 -14.99
CA TYR A 71 19.59 -1.38 -14.09
C TYR A 71 18.80 -0.11 -14.41
N PRO A 72 18.71 0.40 -15.66
CA PRO A 72 17.96 1.62 -15.93
C PRO A 72 16.49 1.53 -15.47
N LYS A 73 15.88 0.35 -15.64
CA LYS A 73 14.52 0.09 -15.19
C LYS A 73 14.43 0.05 -13.66
N ILE A 74 15.33 -0.71 -13.02
CA ILE A 74 15.37 -0.83 -11.54
C ILE A 74 15.61 0.55 -10.92
N SER A 75 16.56 1.31 -11.46
CA SER A 75 16.91 2.67 -11.03
C SER A 75 15.68 3.58 -11.07
N SER A 76 15.05 3.70 -12.24
CA SER A 76 13.88 4.56 -12.42
C SER A 76 12.73 4.17 -11.50
N GLN A 77 12.45 2.87 -11.35
CA GLN A 77 11.38 2.39 -10.46
C GLN A 77 11.71 2.66 -8.98
N SER A 78 12.97 2.52 -8.58
CA SER A 78 13.42 2.78 -7.21
C SER A 78 13.33 4.26 -6.86
N ILE A 79 13.74 5.14 -7.78
CA ILE A 79 13.65 6.59 -7.57
C ILE A 79 12.21 7.05 -7.55
N GLU A 80 11.36 6.52 -8.43
CA GLU A 80 9.93 6.80 -8.40
C GLU A 80 9.32 6.39 -7.06
N PHE A 81 9.61 5.18 -6.57
CA PHE A 81 9.16 4.73 -5.25
C PHE A 81 9.65 5.64 -4.12
N LEU A 82 10.95 5.97 -4.09
CA LEU A 82 11.52 6.84 -3.05
C LEU A 82 10.94 8.26 -3.07
N LYS A 83 10.43 8.74 -4.21
CA LYS A 83 9.72 10.03 -4.30
C LYS A 83 8.32 9.96 -3.68
N PHE A 84 7.65 8.81 -3.71
CA PHE A 84 6.37 8.59 -3.06
C PHE A 84 6.50 8.21 -1.58
N MET A 85 7.67 7.75 -1.14
CA MET A 85 7.89 7.34 0.25
C MET A 85 7.49 8.39 1.30
N PRO A 86 7.85 9.69 1.17
CA PRO A 86 7.45 10.71 2.13
C PRO A 86 5.94 10.85 2.32
N GLU A 87 5.17 10.66 1.24
CA GLU A 87 3.70 10.66 1.28
C GLU A 87 3.20 9.44 2.05
N LEU A 88 3.73 8.24 1.78
CA LEU A 88 3.27 7.01 2.44
C LEU A 88 3.55 6.99 3.95
N VAL A 89 4.57 7.68 4.42
CA VAL A 89 5.00 7.63 5.83
C VAL A 89 4.62 8.88 6.63
N GLY A 90 3.82 9.78 6.05
CA GLY A 90 3.41 11.02 6.70
C GLY A 90 4.56 11.96 7.04
N SER A 91 5.51 12.13 6.12
CA SER A 91 6.64 13.06 6.29
C SER A 91 6.65 14.20 5.26
N ASN A 92 5.57 14.38 4.49
CA ASN A 92 5.45 15.44 3.49
C ASN A 92 4.74 16.68 4.06
N ASP A 93 3.41 16.74 3.95
CA ASP A 93 2.59 17.90 4.38
C ASP A 93 1.90 17.70 5.75
N GLY A 94 2.13 16.56 6.40
CA GLY A 94 1.50 16.17 7.66
C GLY A 94 1.47 14.64 7.81
N PRO A 95 0.77 14.14 8.85
CA PRO A 95 0.49 12.72 9.00
C PRO A 95 -0.27 12.15 7.80
N THR A 96 -0.22 10.83 7.64
CA THR A 96 -0.92 10.10 6.59
C THR A 96 -1.86 9.08 7.20
N ASP A 97 -3.12 9.18 6.79
CA ASP A 97 -4.23 8.45 7.37
C ASP A 97 -4.56 7.20 6.53
N TYR A 98 -4.52 6.04 7.17
CA TYR A 98 -4.77 4.74 6.55
C TYR A 98 -6.06 4.12 7.08
N LEU A 99 -6.95 3.77 6.14
CA LEU A 99 -8.09 2.91 6.40
C LEU A 99 -7.68 1.45 6.23
N ILE A 100 -7.56 0.73 7.34
CA ILE A 100 -7.14 -0.68 7.35
C ILE A 100 -8.37 -1.57 7.29
N ILE A 101 -8.38 -2.59 6.42
CA ILE A 101 -9.43 -3.61 6.37
C ILE A 101 -8.88 -4.98 6.75
N LEU A 102 -9.56 -5.66 7.67
CA LEU A 102 -9.24 -7.02 8.07
C LEU A 102 -10.06 -8.05 7.30
N GLN A 103 -9.38 -9.04 6.73
CA GLN A 103 -9.98 -10.15 6.00
C GLN A 103 -9.92 -11.45 6.80
N ASN A 104 -11.02 -12.19 6.83
CA ASN A 104 -11.07 -13.54 7.37
C ASN A 104 -10.90 -14.58 6.25
N GLU A 105 -9.73 -15.24 6.26
CA GLU A 105 -9.39 -16.31 5.30
C GLU A 105 -10.18 -17.60 5.50
N SER A 106 -10.76 -17.82 6.68
CA SER A 106 -11.62 -18.99 6.94
C SER A 106 -12.95 -18.90 6.19
N GLU A 107 -13.35 -17.69 5.80
CA GLU A 107 -14.51 -17.45 4.95
C GLU A 107 -14.06 -16.83 3.62
N MET A 108 -13.58 -17.69 2.72
CA MET A 108 -13.08 -17.26 1.42
C MET A 108 -14.11 -16.46 0.61
N ARG A 109 -13.62 -15.37 0.03
CA ARG A 109 -14.26 -14.61 -1.04
C ARG A 109 -13.27 -14.46 -2.20
N ALA A 110 -13.73 -13.94 -3.33
CA ALA A 110 -12.87 -13.78 -4.50
C ALA A 110 -11.65 -12.90 -4.20
N SER A 111 -11.80 -11.90 -3.33
CA SER A 111 -10.73 -10.98 -2.91
C SER A 111 -9.73 -11.57 -1.90
N GLY A 112 -9.88 -12.83 -1.47
CA GLY A 112 -9.00 -13.48 -0.48
C GLY A 112 -9.66 -13.86 0.84
N GLY A 113 -10.78 -13.23 1.21
CA GLY A 113 -11.50 -13.50 2.47
C GLY A 113 -12.67 -12.54 2.68
N LEU A 114 -13.52 -12.84 3.66
CA LEU A 114 -14.61 -11.94 4.06
C LEU A 114 -14.03 -10.70 4.73
N LEU A 115 -14.50 -9.49 4.37
CA LEU A 115 -14.10 -8.28 5.08
C LEU A 115 -14.85 -8.24 6.42
N THR A 116 -14.13 -8.28 7.54
CA THR A 116 -14.73 -8.50 8.88
C THR A 116 -14.64 -7.30 9.80
N ALA A 117 -13.63 -6.47 9.64
CA ALA A 117 -13.45 -5.26 10.42
C ALA A 117 -12.72 -4.21 9.60
N PHE A 118 -12.87 -2.95 10.00
CA PHE A 118 -12.09 -1.83 9.49
C PHE A 118 -11.51 -1.04 10.66
N GLY A 119 -10.41 -0.34 10.45
CA GLY A 119 -9.74 0.45 11.47
C GLY A 119 -9.00 1.62 10.85
N HIS A 120 -8.55 2.54 11.69
CA HIS A 120 -7.80 3.71 11.29
C HIS A 120 -6.39 3.66 11.88
N MET A 121 -5.40 4.08 11.09
CA MET A 121 -4.01 4.16 11.50
C MET A 121 -3.40 5.40 10.90
N GLU A 122 -2.80 6.22 11.75
CA GLU A 122 -2.09 7.43 11.34
C GLU A 122 -0.58 7.17 11.38
N LEU A 123 0.13 7.55 10.32
CA LEU A 123 1.58 7.57 10.28
C LEU A 123 2.08 9.01 10.26
N GLU A 124 3.00 9.36 11.17
CA GLU A 124 3.68 10.65 11.17
C GLU A 124 5.20 10.41 11.21
N ASN A 125 5.91 10.90 10.19
CA ASN A 125 7.37 10.76 10.06
C ASN A 125 7.88 9.31 10.18
N GLY A 126 7.11 8.34 9.70
CA GLY A 126 7.44 6.91 9.75
C GLY A 126 7.14 6.24 11.08
N GLU A 127 6.41 6.89 11.98
CA GLU A 127 5.96 6.33 13.26
C GLU A 127 4.44 6.28 13.33
N PHE A 128 3.91 5.29 14.06
CA PHE A 128 2.48 5.24 14.35
C PHE A 128 2.11 6.37 15.31
N ASN A 129 1.16 7.20 14.92
CA ASN A 129 0.61 8.22 15.79
C ASN A 129 -0.67 7.69 16.45
N GLY A 130 -0.58 7.35 17.73
CA GLY A 130 -1.72 6.89 18.53
C GLY A 130 -2.02 5.38 18.45
N ASP A 131 -3.19 5.00 18.98
CA ASP A 131 -3.65 3.62 19.05
C ASP A 131 -4.43 3.23 17.78
N ILE A 132 -4.20 2.01 17.29
CA ILE A 132 -5.00 1.42 16.21
C ILE A 132 -6.19 0.70 16.83
N SER A 133 -7.39 1.14 16.49
CA SER A 133 -8.64 0.48 16.88
C SER A 133 -9.38 -0.06 15.66
N PHE A 134 -10.10 -1.16 15.86
CA PHE A 134 -10.88 -1.82 14.82
C PHE A 134 -12.34 -1.88 15.21
N SER A 135 -13.21 -1.60 14.24
CA SER A 135 -14.66 -1.68 14.34
C SER A 135 -15.16 -2.83 13.48
N ASP A 136 -16.16 -3.56 14.00
CA ASP A 136 -16.80 -4.64 13.25
C ASP A 136 -17.48 -4.08 11.98
N MET A 137 -17.37 -4.80 10.87
CA MET A 137 -18.01 -4.43 9.61
C MET A 137 -19.52 -4.22 9.72
N TRP A 138 -20.17 -4.90 10.67
CA TRP A 138 -21.58 -4.69 10.98
C TRP A 138 -21.88 -3.28 11.50
N ASN A 139 -20.93 -2.59 12.14
CA ASN A 139 -21.15 -1.21 12.57
C ASN A 139 -21.32 -0.29 11.36
N LEU A 140 -20.50 -0.46 10.33
CA LEU A 140 -20.61 0.27 9.07
C LEU A 140 -21.91 -0.06 8.33
N GLU A 141 -22.22 -1.35 8.18
CA GLU A 141 -23.47 -1.80 7.53
C GLU A 141 -24.71 -1.27 8.26
N ASN A 142 -24.74 -1.38 9.60
CA ASN A 142 -25.86 -0.91 10.42
C ASN A 142 -26.03 0.60 10.30
N PHE A 143 -24.95 1.36 10.34
CA PHE A 143 -24.99 2.80 10.21
C PHE A 143 -25.50 3.24 8.83
N VAL A 144 -24.91 2.72 7.75
CA VAL A 144 -25.27 3.12 6.38
C VAL A 144 -26.69 2.66 6.03
N SER A 145 -27.00 1.37 6.22
CA SER A 145 -28.25 0.79 5.71
C SER A 145 -29.44 0.95 6.65
N TYR A 146 -29.23 0.99 7.96
CA TYR A 146 -30.34 1.04 8.93
C TYR A 146 -30.48 2.39 9.63
N THR A 147 -29.37 3.02 10.02
CA THR A 147 -29.42 4.36 10.66
C THR A 147 -29.69 5.45 9.63
N LEU A 148 -28.91 5.49 8.54
CA LEU A 148 -29.08 6.48 7.48
C LEU A 148 -30.15 6.07 6.46
N GLY A 149 -30.41 4.76 6.32
CA GLY A 149 -31.33 4.25 5.29
C GLY A 149 -30.81 4.46 3.87
N VAL A 150 -29.48 4.53 3.70
CA VAL A 150 -28.83 4.78 2.41
C VAL A 150 -28.52 3.45 1.74
N ASP A 151 -28.96 3.34 0.50
CA ASP A 151 -28.62 2.25 -0.39
C ASP A 151 -27.48 2.68 -1.32
N THR A 152 -26.31 2.04 -1.18
CA THR A 152 -25.12 2.32 -1.99
C THR A 152 -25.25 1.80 -3.43
N GLY A 153 -26.36 1.14 -3.78
CA GLY A 153 -26.64 0.68 -5.14
C GLY A 153 -25.91 -0.62 -5.53
N ASN A 154 -25.12 -1.19 -4.63
CA ASN A 154 -24.46 -2.47 -4.87
C ASN A 154 -25.46 -3.62 -4.75
N ARG A 155 -25.48 -4.50 -5.75
CA ARG A 155 -26.46 -5.59 -5.88
C ARG A 155 -25.77 -6.93 -6.02
N ASN A 156 -26.35 -7.96 -5.41
CA ASN A 156 -25.89 -9.34 -5.54
C ASN A 156 -27.00 -10.29 -6.01
N ILE A 157 -27.78 -9.83 -7.00
CA ILE A 157 -28.96 -10.53 -7.52
C ILE A 157 -28.68 -11.89 -8.15
N TYR A 158 -27.41 -12.24 -8.38
CA TYR A 158 -27.01 -13.53 -8.95
C TYR A 158 -26.24 -14.40 -7.93
N GLY A 159 -25.37 -13.82 -7.11
CA GLY A 159 -24.55 -14.58 -6.15
C GLY A 159 -25.31 -15.05 -4.92
N GLN A 160 -26.42 -14.39 -4.54
CA GLN A 160 -27.19 -14.77 -3.36
C GLN A 160 -28.55 -15.43 -3.67
N ARG A 161 -28.94 -15.67 -4.93
CA ARG A 161 -30.23 -16.30 -5.25
C ARG A 161 -30.45 -17.62 -4.53
N TYR A 162 -29.43 -18.48 -4.47
CA TYR A 162 -29.51 -19.75 -3.74
C TYR A 162 -29.71 -19.52 -2.24
N LEU A 163 -28.96 -18.59 -1.66
CA LEU A 163 -29.03 -18.24 -0.25
C LEU A 163 -30.42 -17.65 0.09
N MET A 164 -30.89 -16.66 -0.68
CA MET A 164 -32.23 -16.06 -0.56
C MET A 164 -33.35 -17.11 -0.62
N ASN A 165 -33.23 -18.11 -1.51
CA ASN A 165 -34.20 -19.20 -1.62
C ASN A 165 -34.22 -20.15 -0.40
N ASN A 166 -33.17 -20.13 0.42
CA ASN A 166 -33.05 -20.92 1.65
C ASN A 166 -33.32 -20.07 2.91
N GLY A 167 -33.89 -18.86 2.77
CA GLY A 167 -34.26 -17.99 3.88
C GLY A 167 -33.11 -17.22 4.52
N CYS A 168 -31.91 -17.27 3.95
CA CYS A 168 -30.74 -16.53 4.41
C CYS A 168 -30.12 -15.82 3.21
N GLY A 169 -30.23 -14.51 3.05
CA GLY A 169 -29.61 -13.82 1.91
C GLY A 169 -30.17 -12.42 1.74
N SER A 170 -29.61 -11.67 0.80
CA SER A 170 -29.92 -10.29 0.54
C SER A 170 -29.93 -10.02 -0.98
N ASP A 171 -30.84 -9.18 -1.44
CA ASP A 171 -30.85 -8.69 -2.83
C ASP A 171 -29.79 -7.60 -3.06
N TYR A 172 -29.36 -6.95 -1.98
CA TYR A 172 -28.28 -5.97 -1.96
C TYR A 172 -27.00 -6.57 -1.38
N LEU A 173 -25.86 -6.03 -1.79
CA LEU A 173 -24.55 -6.41 -1.27
C LEU A 173 -24.32 -5.66 0.05
N ARG A 174 -23.87 -6.33 1.11
CA ARG A 174 -23.55 -5.69 2.40
C ARG A 174 -22.12 -5.17 2.40
N ALA A 175 -21.77 -4.25 3.29
CA ALA A 175 -20.40 -3.71 3.37
C ALA A 175 -19.31 -4.82 3.41
N GLN A 176 -19.53 -5.87 4.22
CA GLN A 176 -18.65 -7.05 4.33
C GLN A 176 -18.50 -7.87 3.04
N ASP A 177 -19.50 -7.81 2.16
CA ASP A 177 -19.56 -8.57 0.91
C ASP A 177 -18.83 -7.83 -0.24
N SER A 178 -18.20 -6.69 0.03
CA SER A 178 -17.44 -5.92 -0.96
C SER A 178 -16.31 -6.75 -1.60
N GLY A 179 -15.80 -7.76 -0.87
CA GLY A 179 -14.84 -8.78 -1.31
C GLY A 179 -15.27 -9.74 -2.42
N ILE A 180 -16.42 -9.50 -3.07
CA ILE A 180 -16.94 -10.38 -4.12
C ILE A 180 -16.11 -10.38 -5.41
N TYR A 181 -15.27 -9.37 -5.62
CA TYR A 181 -14.42 -9.27 -6.81
C TYR A 181 -13.04 -9.88 -6.56
N PRO A 182 -12.47 -10.61 -7.52
CA PRO A 182 -11.12 -11.16 -7.37
C PRO A 182 -10.03 -10.08 -7.41
N ASP A 183 -10.38 -8.89 -7.91
CA ASP A 183 -9.50 -7.75 -7.98
C ASP A 183 -9.63 -6.91 -6.71
N LEU A 184 -8.48 -6.69 -6.04
CA LEU A 184 -8.43 -5.96 -4.77
C LEU A 184 -8.82 -4.49 -4.96
N TYR A 185 -8.42 -3.86 -6.06
CA TYR A 185 -8.75 -2.47 -6.35
C TYR A 185 -10.27 -2.27 -6.48
N TRP A 186 -10.96 -3.14 -7.21
CA TRP A 186 -12.42 -3.11 -7.29
C TRP A 186 -13.10 -3.42 -5.96
N THR A 187 -12.54 -4.34 -5.18
CA THR A 187 -13.04 -4.66 -3.84
C THR A 187 -12.96 -3.47 -2.91
N MET A 188 -11.80 -2.81 -2.83
CA MET A 188 -11.58 -1.65 -1.97
C MET A 188 -12.46 -0.48 -2.40
N ASN A 189 -12.58 -0.19 -3.70
CA ASN A 189 -13.47 0.86 -4.20
C ASN A 189 -14.94 0.63 -3.82
N LYS A 190 -15.40 -0.63 -3.86
CA LYS A 190 -16.76 -0.96 -3.44
C LYS A 190 -16.96 -0.77 -1.95
N PHE A 191 -15.97 -1.12 -1.16
CA PHE A 191 -16.01 -0.86 0.28
C PHE A 191 -16.01 0.65 0.58
N ARG A 192 -15.20 1.44 -0.14
CA ARG A 192 -15.18 2.91 -0.04
C ARG A 192 -16.56 3.53 -0.25
N ASP A 193 -17.37 3.01 -1.18
CA ASP A 193 -18.74 3.50 -1.37
C ASP A 193 -19.59 3.46 -0.08
N TYR A 194 -19.37 2.47 0.81
CA TYR A 194 -20.03 2.41 2.12
C TYR A 194 -19.36 3.35 3.12
N TYR A 195 -18.03 3.29 3.20
CA TYR A 195 -17.27 4.06 4.19
C TYR A 195 -17.39 5.57 3.97
N ASP A 196 -17.28 6.04 2.73
CA ASP A 196 -17.37 7.46 2.37
C ASP A 196 -18.78 8.02 2.64
N VAL A 197 -19.82 7.18 2.49
CA VAL A 197 -21.17 7.54 2.93
C VAL A 197 -21.19 7.71 4.44
N ALA A 198 -20.64 6.78 5.21
CA ALA A 198 -20.61 6.88 6.67
C ALA A 198 -19.81 8.12 7.15
N ASN A 199 -18.59 8.29 6.66
CA ASN A 199 -17.70 9.42 6.93
C ASN A 199 -18.37 10.77 6.69
N LYS A 200 -19.16 10.90 5.62
CA LYS A 200 -19.88 12.14 5.33
C LYS A 200 -20.84 12.56 6.44
N TYR A 201 -21.43 11.62 7.18
CA TYR A 201 -22.43 11.89 8.21
C TYR A 201 -21.88 11.79 9.63
N ASP A 202 -20.82 11.03 9.83
CA ASP A 202 -20.19 10.83 11.14
C ASP A 202 -18.67 10.66 10.97
N LYS A 203 -17.94 11.77 11.12
CA LYS A 203 -16.47 11.79 11.03
C LYS A 203 -15.78 11.33 12.30
N GLU A 204 -16.51 11.21 13.41
CA GLU A 204 -15.94 10.77 14.68
C GLU A 204 -15.74 9.25 14.64
N ASP A 205 -16.78 8.52 14.21
CA ASP A 205 -16.71 7.06 14.09
C ASP A 205 -16.14 6.59 12.73
N PHE A 206 -16.17 7.43 11.71
CA PHE A 206 -15.65 7.14 10.37
C PHE A 206 -14.77 8.31 9.87
N PRO A 207 -13.56 8.47 10.41
CA PRO A 207 -12.65 9.58 10.06
C PRO A 207 -12.25 9.56 8.57
N ASP A 208 -11.73 10.70 8.12
CA ASP A 208 -11.13 10.84 6.78
C ASP A 208 -9.89 9.92 6.65
N TYR A 209 -9.49 9.61 5.42
CA TYR A 209 -8.32 8.76 5.13
C TYR A 209 -7.68 9.18 3.81
N ASP A 210 -6.38 8.97 3.69
CA ASP A 210 -5.60 9.19 2.46
C ASP A 210 -5.47 7.90 1.64
N HIS A 211 -5.30 6.76 2.32
CA HIS A 211 -5.02 5.47 1.72
C HIS A 211 -5.87 4.33 2.32
N ILE A 212 -6.04 3.25 1.54
CA ILE A 212 -6.75 2.02 1.93
C ILE A 212 -5.94 0.78 1.52
#